data_AF-A0A4S2H0V4-F1
#
_entry.id   AF-A0A4S2H0V4-F1
#
_cell.length_a   1.000
_cell.length_b   1.000
_cell.length_c   1.000
_cell.angle_alpha   90.00
_cell.angle_beta   90.00
_cell.angle_gamma   90.00
#
_symmetry.space_group_name_H-M   'P 1'
#
loop_
_entity.id
_entity.type
_entity.pdbx_description
1 polymer ?
#
loop_
_entity_poly.entity_id
_entity_poly.type
_entity_poly.pdbx_seq_one_letter_code
_entity_poly.pdbx_strand_id
1 'polypeptide(L)'
;MTRLQRVQAQASKVLLIVLAAGLPAYLAISAFAAPDKLIAGGVLLGVLAGLALAAWKSAPDSVATRATIAIALMGLPAVLTFMMSGKAWQIDMHMTFFAALAMVTLLCDWRALLAAAAATAAHHLALNFLLPWAVFPAGGDFARVVLHAVIVIGQTAALIWLANRIASAFAEAEDAIVTAEAANDQARSLMESDKARQAELDAARAEAEAATRAFEAGVRAVLDDVNAASARMDELSARLREDADATREGADGSAKLAAETTGHVQSVASAAQELAASIAEVSRTLEGADDISRRAAEEAGRAGVSMQDLNQAAREIEDIAKLVADIAEQTNLLALNATIEAARAGEAGKGFAVVASEVKALADQTAKATGNISAKIEAVCAAADGASAALSRIGETIQEVRQASGSARDSFAEQSGATDEIARLASDAAGSTSKVRERASEVTAAAGRTAHASQEFGDASARLRQAAGKLGAELERFTRRAGAA
;
A
#
# COMPACT_ATOMS: atom_id res chain seq x y z
N MET A 1 -72.25 19.15 32.43
CA MET A 1 -73.13 19.10 33.62
C MET A 1 -72.24 19.16 34.84
N THR A 2 -72.24 20.26 35.58
CA THR A 2 -71.32 20.45 36.73
C THR A 2 -71.58 19.40 37.81
N ARG A 3 -70.61 19.14 38.70
CA ARG A 3 -70.84 18.26 39.86
C ARG A 3 -72.07 18.71 40.68
N LEU A 4 -72.24 20.02 40.84
CA LEU A 4 -73.41 20.62 41.48
C LEU A 4 -74.73 20.27 40.76
N GLN A 5 -74.80 20.39 39.44
CA GLN A 5 -76.00 20.03 38.67
C GLN A 5 -76.38 18.55 38.83
N ARG A 6 -75.41 17.65 38.92
CA ARG A 6 -75.67 16.21 39.18
C ARG A 6 -76.28 15.99 40.57
N VAL A 7 -75.76 16.65 41.60
CA VAL A 7 -76.30 16.58 42.96
C VAL A 7 -77.73 17.12 43.01
N GLN A 8 -78.00 18.27 42.38
CA GLN A 8 -79.34 18.87 42.32
C GLN A 8 -80.35 17.96 41.59
N ALA A 9 -79.93 17.31 40.50
CA ALA A 9 -80.76 16.37 39.75
C ALA A 9 -81.11 15.12 40.57
N GLN A 10 -80.13 14.57 41.31
CA GLN A 10 -80.34 13.43 42.22
C GLN A 10 -81.26 13.82 43.38
N ALA A 11 -81.03 14.97 44.00
CA ALA A 11 -81.87 15.49 45.08
C ALA A 11 -83.33 15.67 44.65
N SER A 12 -83.56 16.20 43.44
CA SER A 12 -84.91 16.35 42.88
C SER A 12 -85.64 15.00 42.75
N LYS A 13 -84.94 13.95 42.30
CA LYS A 13 -85.50 12.59 42.24
C LYS A 13 -85.84 12.06 43.63
N VAL A 14 -84.96 12.24 44.61
CA VAL A 14 -85.18 11.79 45.99
C VAL A 14 -86.42 12.45 46.59
N LEU A 15 -86.58 13.76 46.46
CA LEU A 15 -87.74 14.46 47.01
C LEU A 15 -89.05 14.12 46.29
N LEU A 16 -89.02 13.81 44.99
CA LEU A 16 -90.19 13.29 44.28
C LEU A 16 -90.61 11.90 44.77
N ILE A 17 -89.64 11.03 45.10
CA ILE A 17 -89.92 9.72 45.71
C ILE A 17 -90.60 9.93 47.06
N VAL A 18 -90.14 10.88 47.87
CA VAL A 18 -90.74 11.23 49.17
C VAL A 18 -92.18 11.71 48.99
N LEU A 19 -92.44 12.61 48.03
CA LEU A 19 -93.78 13.07 47.70
C LEU A 19 -94.70 11.93 47.23
N ALA A 20 -94.20 11.07 46.34
CA ALA A 20 -94.95 9.92 45.82
C ALA A 20 -95.28 8.89 46.90
N ALA A 21 -94.38 8.67 47.86
CA ALA A 21 -94.60 7.79 49.01
C ALA A 21 -95.52 8.41 50.06
N GLY A 22 -95.52 9.74 50.19
CA GLY A 22 -96.37 10.48 51.13
C GLY A 22 -97.87 10.29 50.85
N LEU A 23 -98.29 10.19 49.59
CA LEU A 23 -99.70 10.00 49.22
C LEU A 23 -100.31 8.68 49.71
N PRO A 24 -99.77 7.48 49.39
CA PRO A 24 -100.30 6.22 49.90
C PRO A 24 -100.17 6.12 51.42
N ALA A 25 -99.11 6.68 52.01
CA ALA A 25 -98.96 6.74 53.47
C ALA A 25 -100.08 7.58 54.12
N TYR A 26 -100.38 8.76 53.56
CA TYR A 26 -101.50 9.60 54.02
C TYR A 26 -102.84 8.87 53.90
N LEU A 27 -103.12 8.24 52.76
CA LEU A 27 -104.39 7.52 52.53
C LEU A 27 -104.57 6.36 53.52
N ALA A 28 -103.51 5.57 53.75
CA ALA A 28 -103.54 4.45 54.69
C ALA A 28 -103.77 4.92 56.14
N ILE A 29 -103.05 5.96 56.58
CA ILE A 29 -103.18 6.49 57.94
C ILE A 29 -104.55 7.17 58.12
N SER A 30 -105.00 7.96 57.15
CA SER A 30 -106.27 8.68 57.23
C SER A 30 -107.47 7.72 57.20
N ALA A 31 -107.39 6.58 56.51
CA ALA A 31 -108.47 5.57 56.50
C ALA A 31 -108.78 5.01 57.89
N PHE A 32 -107.77 4.93 58.77
CA PHE A 32 -107.94 4.46 60.14
C PHE A 32 -108.14 5.62 61.12
N ALA A 33 -107.37 6.70 60.98
CA ALA A 33 -107.35 7.78 61.95
C ALA A 33 -108.47 8.81 61.70
N ALA A 34 -108.71 9.23 60.46
CA ALA A 34 -109.68 10.29 60.15
C ALA A 34 -110.37 10.02 58.80
N PRO A 35 -111.31 9.06 58.74
CA PRO A 35 -111.95 8.64 57.49
C PRO A 35 -112.66 9.80 56.78
N ASP A 36 -113.21 10.74 57.55
CA ASP A 36 -113.87 11.96 57.09
C ASP A 36 -112.94 12.92 56.33
N LYS A 37 -111.63 12.83 56.56
CA LYS A 37 -110.60 13.71 55.95
C LYS A 37 -109.79 13.02 54.86
N LEU A 38 -110.08 11.75 54.57
CA LEU A 38 -109.34 10.92 53.62
C LEU A 38 -109.37 11.53 52.22
N ILE A 39 -110.55 11.90 51.73
CA ILE A 39 -110.73 12.41 50.36
C ILE A 39 -110.07 13.78 50.21
N ALA A 40 -110.35 14.72 51.11
CA ALA A 40 -109.87 16.10 51.00
C ALA A 40 -108.33 16.19 51.02
N GLY A 41 -107.67 15.54 51.98
CA GLY A 41 -106.20 15.55 52.04
C GLY A 41 -105.55 14.69 50.96
N GLY A 42 -106.18 13.57 50.58
CA GLY A 42 -105.70 12.71 49.49
C GLY A 42 -105.70 13.43 48.14
N VAL A 43 -106.77 14.16 47.81
CA VAL A 43 -106.85 14.98 46.59
C VAL A 43 -105.79 16.08 46.59
N LEU A 44 -105.64 16.83 47.69
CA LEU A 44 -104.66 17.91 47.76
C LEU A 44 -103.22 17.39 47.56
N LEU A 45 -102.86 16.33 48.28
CA LEU A 45 -101.52 15.74 48.18
C LEU A 45 -101.27 15.12 46.80
N GLY A 46 -102.29 14.50 46.20
CA GLY A 46 -102.22 13.99 44.83
C GLY A 46 -102.01 15.07 43.78
N VAL A 47 -102.71 16.21 43.89
CA VAL A 47 -102.53 17.37 43.01
C VAL A 47 -101.12 17.95 43.16
N LEU A 48 -100.64 18.16 44.40
CA LEU A 48 -99.30 18.71 44.63
C LEU A 48 -98.19 17.77 44.13
N ALA A 49 -98.30 16.47 44.39
CA ALA A 49 -97.36 15.47 43.87
C ALA A 49 -97.38 15.40 42.34
N GLY A 50 -98.58 15.46 41.73
CA GLY A 50 -98.75 15.51 40.28
C GLY A 50 -98.13 16.74 39.63
N LEU A 51 -98.31 17.93 40.24
CA LEU A 51 -97.69 19.18 39.78
C LEU A 51 -96.16 19.13 39.90
N ALA A 52 -95.63 18.62 41.02
CA ALA A 52 -94.19 18.44 41.19
C ALA A 52 -93.59 17.47 40.15
N LEU A 53 -94.27 16.34 39.89
CA LEU A 53 -93.84 15.36 38.89
C LEU A 53 -93.93 15.93 37.46
N ALA A 54 -94.98 16.68 37.15
CA ALA A 54 -95.14 17.33 35.84
C ALA A 54 -94.07 18.41 35.61
N ALA A 55 -93.77 19.23 36.61
CA ALA A 55 -92.67 20.20 36.55
C ALA A 55 -91.32 19.50 36.31
N TRP A 56 -91.06 18.42 37.05
CA TRP A 56 -89.82 17.65 36.89
C TRP A 56 -89.71 16.93 35.55
N LYS A 57 -90.79 16.37 35.01
CA LYS A 57 -90.78 15.79 33.66
C LYS A 57 -90.56 16.83 32.57
N SER A 58 -91.05 18.05 32.76
CA SER A 58 -90.96 19.13 31.77
C SER A 58 -89.57 19.78 31.76
N ALA A 59 -88.99 20.02 32.93
CA ALA A 59 -87.70 20.70 33.06
C ALA A 59 -86.95 20.23 34.32
N PRO A 60 -86.37 19.02 34.33
CA PRO A 60 -85.89 18.34 35.53
C PRO A 60 -84.83 19.13 36.33
N ASP A 61 -83.99 19.90 35.64
CA ASP A 61 -82.87 20.64 36.25
C ASP A 61 -83.16 22.14 36.42
N SER A 62 -84.39 22.58 36.19
CA SER A 62 -84.75 24.00 36.29
C SER A 62 -84.94 24.46 37.74
N VAL A 63 -84.67 25.75 37.98
CA VAL A 63 -84.97 26.41 39.25
C VAL A 63 -86.47 26.31 39.57
N ALA A 64 -87.31 26.45 38.54
CA ALA A 64 -88.77 26.35 38.67
C ALA A 64 -89.19 24.98 39.19
N THR A 65 -88.64 23.90 38.65
CA THR A 65 -88.89 22.53 39.11
C THR A 65 -88.50 22.33 40.57
N ARG A 66 -87.31 22.79 40.96
CA ARG A 66 -86.85 22.69 42.36
C ARG A 66 -87.76 23.45 43.32
N ALA A 67 -88.18 24.66 42.94
CA ALA A 67 -89.14 25.44 43.71
C ALA A 67 -90.51 24.73 43.80
N THR A 68 -91.01 24.17 42.70
CA THR A 68 -92.29 23.43 42.68
C THR A 68 -92.24 22.18 43.56
N ILE A 69 -91.16 21.40 43.50
CA ILE A 69 -90.97 20.23 44.37
C ILE A 69 -90.93 20.67 45.84
N ALA A 70 -90.22 21.75 46.15
CA ALA A 70 -90.11 22.29 47.49
C ALA A 70 -91.47 22.77 48.05
N ILE A 71 -92.26 23.48 47.23
CA ILE A 71 -93.63 23.91 47.59
C ILE A 71 -94.55 22.70 47.79
N ALA A 72 -94.53 21.73 46.86
CA ALA A 72 -95.35 20.53 46.96
C ALA A 72 -95.02 19.72 48.23
N LEU A 73 -93.74 19.68 48.63
CA LEU A 73 -93.30 19.02 49.85
C LEU A 73 -93.91 19.65 51.11
N MET A 74 -94.20 20.96 51.12
CA MET A 74 -94.92 21.63 52.22
C MET A 74 -96.40 21.21 52.29
N GLY A 75 -96.94 20.62 51.22
CA GLY A 75 -98.28 20.04 51.22
C GLY A 75 -98.43 18.85 52.15
N LEU A 76 -97.38 18.03 52.30
CA LEU A 76 -97.41 16.85 53.17
C LEU A 76 -97.64 17.22 54.66
N PRO A 77 -96.84 18.08 55.30
CA PRO A 77 -97.09 18.49 56.68
C PRO A 77 -98.41 19.26 56.82
N ALA A 78 -98.83 20.02 55.80
CA ALA A 78 -100.15 20.69 55.78
C ALA A 78 -101.31 19.68 55.89
N VAL A 79 -101.32 18.62 55.08
CA VAL A 79 -102.39 17.59 55.14
C VAL A 79 -102.30 16.74 56.40
N LEU A 80 -101.10 16.41 56.89
CA LEU A 80 -100.91 15.65 58.13
C LEU A 80 -101.45 16.43 59.34
N THR A 81 -101.21 17.73 59.39
CA THR A 81 -101.75 18.61 60.44
C THR A 81 -103.28 18.66 60.38
N PHE A 82 -103.85 18.84 59.18
CA PHE A 82 -105.30 18.85 58.99
C PHE A 82 -105.97 17.53 59.40
N MET A 83 -105.37 16.39 59.01
CA MET A 83 -105.85 15.05 59.36
C MET A 83 -106.01 14.89 60.88
N MET A 84 -105.04 15.39 61.65
CA MET A 84 -105.05 15.32 63.11
C MET A 84 -105.83 16.44 63.80
N SER A 85 -106.50 17.32 63.06
CA SER A 85 -107.34 18.38 63.65
C SER A 85 -108.35 17.84 64.65
N GLY A 86 -108.32 18.38 65.87
CA GLY A 86 -109.15 17.98 67.01
C GLY A 86 -108.56 16.85 67.86
N LYS A 87 -107.35 16.36 67.54
CA LYS A 87 -106.67 15.28 68.28
C LYS A 87 -105.40 15.79 68.96
N ALA A 88 -104.95 15.04 69.97
CA ALA A 88 -103.75 15.36 70.74
C ALA A 88 -102.48 15.55 69.86
N TRP A 89 -102.35 14.79 68.77
CA TRP A 89 -101.14 14.77 67.93
C TRP A 89 -101.10 15.83 66.81
N GLN A 90 -102.05 16.77 66.79
CA GLN A 90 -102.08 17.81 65.75
C GLN A 90 -100.83 18.68 65.78
N ILE A 91 -100.35 19.05 66.97
CA ILE A 91 -99.15 19.88 67.12
C ILE A 91 -97.90 19.09 66.70
N ASP A 92 -97.80 17.80 67.03
CA ASP A 92 -96.68 16.95 66.60
C ASP A 92 -96.60 16.86 65.07
N MET A 93 -97.74 16.71 64.39
CA MET A 93 -97.79 16.74 62.92
C MET A 93 -97.44 18.12 62.37
N HIS A 94 -97.81 19.20 63.05
CA HIS A 94 -97.43 20.56 62.67
C HIS A 94 -95.90 20.76 62.68
N MET A 95 -95.19 20.13 63.63
CA MET A 95 -93.72 20.20 63.66
C MET A 95 -93.05 19.55 62.44
N THR A 96 -93.76 18.75 61.65
CA THR A 96 -93.21 18.13 60.43
C THR A 96 -92.91 19.14 59.31
N PHE A 97 -93.43 20.38 59.39
CA PHE A 97 -93.00 21.47 58.51
C PHE A 97 -91.49 21.75 58.60
N PHE A 98 -90.90 21.69 59.80
CA PHE A 98 -89.47 21.91 60.01
C PHE A 98 -88.63 20.82 59.33
N ALA A 99 -89.09 19.56 59.40
CA ALA A 99 -88.43 18.42 58.75
C ALA A 99 -88.54 18.51 57.22
N ALA A 100 -89.73 18.83 56.70
CA ALA A 100 -89.95 19.04 55.27
C ALA A 100 -89.06 20.18 54.73
N LEU A 101 -88.96 21.29 55.46
CA LEU A 101 -88.11 22.42 55.06
C LEU A 101 -86.61 22.06 55.08
N ALA A 102 -86.17 21.28 56.07
CA ALA A 102 -84.80 20.77 56.13
C ALA A 102 -84.48 19.87 54.93
N MET A 103 -85.42 19.03 54.49
CA MET A 103 -85.25 18.17 53.31
C MET A 103 -85.09 18.96 52.00
N VAL A 104 -85.70 20.15 51.88
CA VAL A 104 -85.51 21.01 50.70
C VAL A 104 -84.04 21.41 50.52
N THR A 105 -83.25 21.45 51.60
CA THR A 105 -81.80 21.74 51.54
C THR A 105 -81.03 20.75 50.66
N LEU A 106 -81.52 19.51 50.46
CA LEU A 106 -80.91 18.56 49.53
C LEU A 106 -80.83 19.12 48.11
N LEU A 107 -81.78 19.96 47.72
CA LEU A 107 -81.79 20.61 46.41
C LEU A 107 -80.64 21.60 46.22
N CYS A 108 -79.89 21.92 47.29
CA CYS A 108 -78.77 22.86 47.28
C CYS A 108 -79.11 24.15 46.51
N ASP A 109 -80.34 24.64 46.69
CA ASP A 109 -80.87 25.81 45.99
C ASP A 109 -81.64 26.67 46.99
N TRP A 110 -81.05 27.83 47.32
CA TRP A 110 -81.64 28.78 48.26
C TRP A 110 -83.01 29.28 47.80
N ARG A 111 -83.28 29.29 46.49
CA ARG A 111 -84.55 29.73 45.91
C ARG A 111 -85.66 28.72 46.21
N ALA A 112 -85.33 27.44 46.20
CA ALA A 112 -86.26 26.38 46.56
C ALA A 112 -86.60 26.41 48.06
N LEU A 113 -85.60 26.67 48.91
CA LEU A 113 -85.81 26.89 50.35
C LEU A 113 -86.72 28.09 50.63
N LEU A 114 -86.48 29.22 49.94
CA LEU A 114 -87.31 30.41 50.07
C LEU A 114 -88.75 30.15 49.60
N ALA A 115 -88.93 29.39 48.51
CA ALA A 115 -90.25 29.01 48.00
C ALA A 115 -91.04 28.13 48.98
N ALA A 116 -90.40 27.14 49.61
CA ALA A 116 -91.02 26.30 50.63
C ALA A 116 -91.39 27.10 51.90
N ALA A 117 -90.50 27.98 52.37
CA ALA A 117 -90.77 28.86 53.50
C ALA A 117 -91.96 29.80 53.21
N ALA A 118 -92.02 30.38 52.00
CA ALA A 118 -93.13 31.24 51.58
C ALA A 118 -94.46 30.47 51.49
N ALA A 119 -94.46 29.25 50.94
CA ALA A 119 -95.64 28.39 50.90
C ALA A 119 -96.14 28.03 52.31
N THR A 120 -95.21 27.76 53.24
CA THR A 120 -95.51 27.51 54.65
C THR A 120 -96.13 28.74 55.31
N ALA A 121 -95.53 29.91 55.13
CA ALA A 121 -96.06 31.17 55.66
C ALA A 121 -97.47 31.48 55.13
N ALA A 122 -97.68 31.30 53.81
CA ALA A 122 -98.98 31.47 53.18
C ALA A 122 -100.04 30.51 53.75
N HIS A 123 -99.68 29.23 53.94
CA HIS A 123 -100.55 28.23 54.55
C HIS A 123 -100.98 28.63 55.99
N HIS A 124 -100.02 29.00 56.84
CA HIS A 124 -100.30 29.35 58.24
C HIS A 124 -101.13 30.63 58.35
N LEU A 125 -100.79 31.66 57.56
CA LEU A 125 -101.49 32.93 57.60
C LEU A 125 -102.92 32.82 57.05
N ALA A 126 -103.12 32.12 55.92
CA ALA A 126 -104.44 31.97 55.32
C ALA A 126 -105.38 31.13 56.19
N LEU A 127 -104.93 29.97 56.67
CA LEU A 127 -105.78 29.09 57.46
C LEU A 127 -106.05 29.64 58.86
N ASN A 128 -105.19 30.50 59.42
CA ASN A 128 -105.48 31.18 60.68
C ASN A 128 -106.80 31.97 60.66
N PHE A 129 -107.16 32.56 59.52
CA PHE A 129 -108.42 33.31 59.36
C PHE A 129 -109.55 32.48 58.77
N LEU A 130 -109.25 31.55 57.85
CA LEU A 130 -110.28 30.81 57.11
C LEU A 130 -110.73 29.53 57.82
N LEU A 131 -109.79 28.76 58.36
CA LEU A 131 -110.03 27.44 58.98
C LEU A 131 -109.06 27.23 60.15
N PRO A 132 -109.15 28.02 61.24
CA PRO A 132 -108.14 28.05 62.29
C PRO A 132 -107.92 26.70 62.98
N TRP A 133 -108.99 25.92 63.10
CA TRP A 133 -108.96 24.58 63.68
C TRP A 133 -108.11 23.59 62.87
N ALA A 134 -107.91 23.82 61.57
CA ALA A 134 -107.08 22.96 60.71
C ALA A 134 -105.58 23.05 61.06
N VAL A 135 -105.15 24.15 61.68
CA VAL A 135 -103.75 24.43 62.00
C VAL A 135 -103.47 24.24 63.48
N PHE A 136 -104.35 24.74 64.36
CA PHE A 136 -104.14 24.73 65.80
C PHE A 136 -105.35 24.13 66.57
N PRO A 137 -105.12 23.31 67.62
CA PRO A 137 -106.19 22.69 68.40
C PRO A 137 -107.13 23.68 69.11
N ALA A 138 -106.60 24.83 69.53
CA ALA A 138 -107.33 25.85 70.30
C ALA A 138 -107.99 26.93 69.43
N GLY A 139 -107.92 26.82 68.10
CA GLY A 139 -108.37 27.86 67.16
C GLY A 139 -107.27 28.88 66.80
N GLY A 140 -107.67 29.99 66.19
CA GLY A 140 -106.76 30.96 65.58
C GLY A 140 -106.06 31.82 66.63
N ASP A 141 -104.74 31.97 66.50
CA ASP A 141 -103.89 32.74 67.41
C ASP A 141 -102.83 33.48 66.59
N PHE A 142 -103.10 34.77 66.33
CA PHE A 142 -102.22 35.60 65.51
C PHE A 142 -100.81 35.74 66.13
N ALA A 143 -100.70 35.81 67.46
CA ALA A 143 -99.41 35.92 68.13
C ALA A 143 -98.57 34.66 67.91
N ARG A 144 -99.19 33.49 67.89
CA ARG A 144 -98.54 32.20 67.60
C ARG A 144 -98.07 32.10 66.15
N VAL A 145 -98.83 32.60 65.18
CA VAL A 145 -98.42 32.65 63.76
C VAL A 145 -97.19 33.56 63.60
N VAL A 146 -97.15 34.71 64.29
CA VAL A 146 -95.98 35.60 64.28
C VAL A 146 -94.75 34.92 64.91
N LEU A 147 -94.91 34.24 66.05
CA LEU A 147 -93.80 33.49 66.67
C LEU A 147 -93.26 32.40 65.73
N HIS A 148 -94.14 31.62 65.10
CA HIS A 148 -93.73 30.61 64.12
C HIS A 148 -93.03 31.23 62.91
N ALA A 149 -93.50 32.37 62.41
CA ALA A 149 -92.86 33.07 61.30
C ALA A 149 -91.40 33.44 61.63
N VAL A 150 -91.12 33.92 62.85
CA VAL A 150 -89.75 34.23 63.28
C VAL A 150 -88.86 32.98 63.30
N ILE A 151 -89.37 31.86 63.82
CA ILE A 151 -88.62 30.59 63.87
C ILE A 151 -88.33 30.07 62.44
N VAL A 152 -89.33 30.09 61.55
CA VAL A 152 -89.17 29.64 60.16
C VAL A 152 -88.21 30.55 59.39
N ILE A 153 -88.23 31.87 59.62
CA ILE A 153 -87.24 32.79 59.04
C ILE A 153 -85.83 32.43 59.50
N GLY A 154 -85.63 32.24 60.81
CA GLY A 154 -84.34 31.86 61.38
C GLY A 154 -83.83 30.52 60.83
N GLN A 155 -84.69 29.51 60.76
CA GLN A 155 -84.35 28.22 60.19
C GLN A 155 -84.02 28.32 58.70
N THR A 156 -84.84 29.03 57.91
CA THR A 156 -84.65 29.18 56.46
C THR A 156 -83.32 29.87 56.17
N ALA A 157 -82.95 30.90 56.93
CA ALA A 157 -81.65 31.57 56.78
C ALA A 157 -80.47 30.61 57.01
N ALA A 158 -80.52 29.77 58.06
CA ALA A 158 -79.48 28.78 58.33
C ALA A 158 -79.37 27.72 57.20
N LEU A 159 -80.50 27.25 56.69
CA LEU A 159 -80.52 26.27 55.59
C LEU A 159 -80.04 26.87 54.26
N ILE A 160 -80.36 28.14 53.98
CA ILE A 160 -79.84 28.86 52.80
C ILE A 160 -78.32 28.97 52.86
N TRP A 161 -77.76 29.32 54.02
CA TRP A 161 -76.31 29.36 54.21
C TRP A 161 -75.66 28.00 53.95
N LEU A 162 -76.23 26.93 54.50
CA LEU A 162 -75.74 25.56 54.29
C LEU A 162 -75.80 25.15 52.80
N ALA A 163 -76.92 25.40 52.13
CA ALA A 163 -77.10 25.10 50.71
C ALA A 163 -76.06 25.81 49.83
N ASN A 164 -75.80 27.10 50.10
CA ASN A 164 -74.78 27.86 49.38
C ASN A 164 -73.36 27.34 49.66
N ARG A 165 -73.04 26.97 50.92
CA ARG A 165 -71.71 26.44 51.27
C ARG A 165 -71.41 25.11 50.58
N ILE A 166 -72.40 24.23 50.45
CA ILE A 166 -72.29 22.97 49.71
C ILE A 166 -72.04 23.25 48.23
N ALA A 167 -72.75 24.22 47.64
CA ALA A 167 -72.57 24.58 46.22
C ALA A 167 -71.16 25.11 45.89
N SER A 168 -70.60 25.97 46.75
CA SER A 168 -69.24 26.51 46.56
C SER A 168 -68.15 25.43 46.65
N ALA A 169 -68.27 24.49 47.61
CA ALA A 169 -67.28 23.43 47.78
C ALA A 169 -67.14 22.52 46.54
N PHE A 170 -68.24 22.30 45.80
CA PHE A 170 -68.19 21.51 44.57
C PHE A 170 -67.47 22.22 43.41
N ALA A 171 -67.49 23.56 43.36
CA ALA A 171 -66.82 24.32 42.31
C ALA A 171 -65.28 24.35 42.53
N GLU A 172 -64.84 24.55 43.77
CA GLU A 172 -63.41 24.59 44.13
C GLU A 172 -62.70 23.23 43.85
N ALA A 173 -63.38 22.10 44.08
CA ALA A 173 -62.81 20.79 43.85
C ALA A 173 -62.60 20.43 42.36
N GLU A 174 -63.33 21.06 41.44
CA GLU A 174 -63.21 20.80 40.01
C GLU A 174 -61.98 21.49 39.40
N ASP A 175 -61.66 22.70 39.86
CA ASP A 175 -60.51 23.50 39.43
C ASP A 175 -59.15 22.90 39.87
N ALA A 176 -59.10 22.33 41.07
CA ALA A 176 -57.90 21.71 41.63
C ALA A 176 -57.43 20.44 40.87
N ILE A 177 -58.34 19.72 40.20
CA ILE A 177 -58.00 18.50 39.46
C ILE A 177 -57.35 18.84 38.11
N VAL A 178 -57.92 19.82 37.40
CA VAL A 178 -57.42 20.24 36.07
C VAL A 178 -56.00 20.79 36.15
N THR A 179 -55.70 21.56 37.20
CA THR A 179 -54.36 22.12 37.43
C THR A 179 -53.30 21.05 37.76
N ALA A 180 -53.69 19.99 38.50
CA ALA A 180 -52.78 18.89 38.82
C ALA A 180 -52.42 18.01 37.60
N GLU A 181 -53.37 17.75 36.71
CA GLU A 181 -53.13 16.98 35.48
C GLU A 181 -52.16 17.71 34.54
N ALA A 182 -52.36 19.03 34.33
CA ALA A 182 -51.47 19.83 33.50
C ALA A 182 -50.01 19.88 34.00
N ALA A 183 -49.82 19.92 35.32
CA ALA A 183 -48.48 19.90 35.92
C ALA A 183 -47.76 18.55 35.72
N ASN A 184 -48.49 17.44 35.75
CA ASN A 184 -47.92 16.09 35.59
C ASN A 184 -47.48 15.81 34.14
N ASP A 185 -48.26 16.25 33.16
CA ASP A 185 -47.91 16.09 31.74
C ASP A 185 -46.65 16.91 31.37
N GLN A 186 -46.52 18.11 31.93
CA GLN A 186 -45.32 18.93 31.76
C GLN A 186 -44.08 18.27 32.36
N ALA A 187 -44.18 17.69 33.56
CA ALA A 187 -43.06 16.98 34.19
C ALA A 187 -42.60 15.76 33.38
N ARG A 188 -43.55 15.00 32.81
CA ARG A 188 -43.22 13.84 31.96
C ARG A 188 -42.51 14.24 30.67
N SER A 189 -42.96 15.29 30.00
CA SER A 189 -42.32 15.79 28.78
C SER A 189 -40.87 16.23 29.02
N LEU A 190 -40.61 16.90 30.15
CA LEU A 190 -39.25 17.29 30.53
C LEU A 190 -38.35 16.07 30.81
N MET A 191 -38.85 15.05 31.50
CA MET A 191 -38.08 13.82 31.76
C MET A 191 -37.76 13.04 30.48
N GLU A 192 -38.71 12.97 29.53
CA GLU A 192 -38.49 12.32 28.24
C GLU A 192 -37.47 13.10 27.39
N SER A 193 -37.54 14.43 27.40
CA SER A 193 -36.56 15.30 26.72
C SER A 193 -35.15 15.18 27.30
N ASP A 194 -34.99 15.15 28.63
CA ASP A 194 -33.67 15.00 29.25
C ASP A 194 -33.08 13.60 29.03
N LYS A 195 -33.91 12.54 29.04
CA LYS A 195 -33.46 11.19 28.67
C LYS A 195 -33.01 11.11 27.21
N ALA A 196 -33.76 11.73 26.29
CA ALA A 196 -33.39 11.77 24.88
C ALA A 196 -32.06 12.51 24.67
N ARG A 197 -31.88 13.66 25.34
CA ARG A 197 -30.64 14.43 25.27
C ARG A 197 -29.45 13.68 25.89
N GLN A 198 -29.65 12.98 27.00
CA GLN A 198 -28.60 12.16 27.60
C GLN A 198 -28.21 11.00 26.68
N ALA A 199 -29.18 10.31 26.07
CA ALA A 199 -28.92 9.25 25.11
C ALA A 199 -28.18 9.75 23.86
N GLU A 200 -28.49 10.96 23.37
CA GLU A 200 -27.79 11.60 22.26
C GLU A 200 -26.34 11.95 22.63
N LEU A 201 -26.10 12.48 23.83
CA LEU A 201 -24.75 12.76 24.34
C LEU A 201 -23.92 11.48 24.53
N ASP A 202 -24.53 10.41 25.06
CA ASP A 202 -23.87 9.13 25.25
C ASP A 202 -23.55 8.45 23.90
N ALA A 203 -24.45 8.55 22.92
CA ALA A 203 -24.20 8.09 21.54
C ALA A 203 -23.08 8.89 20.86
N ALA A 204 -23.09 10.22 20.97
CA ALA A 204 -22.04 11.08 20.43
C ALA A 204 -20.67 10.79 21.06
N ARG A 205 -20.62 10.52 22.38
CA ARG A 205 -19.39 10.09 23.07
C ARG A 205 -18.90 8.74 22.55
N ALA A 206 -19.78 7.75 22.42
CA ALA A 206 -19.42 6.43 21.90
C ALA A 206 -18.89 6.50 20.45
N GLU A 207 -19.48 7.36 19.61
CA GLU A 207 -19.01 7.60 18.24
C GLU A 207 -17.64 8.30 18.23
N ALA A 208 -17.45 9.34 19.06
CA ALA A 208 -16.17 10.04 19.17
C ALA A 208 -15.04 9.12 19.66
N GLU A 209 -15.32 8.24 20.62
CA GLU A 209 -14.38 7.22 21.07
C GLU A 209 -14.06 6.20 19.97
N ALA A 210 -15.08 5.74 19.24
CA ALA A 210 -14.88 4.80 18.13
C ALA A 210 -14.03 5.43 17.02
N ALA A 211 -14.30 6.68 16.66
CA ALA A 211 -13.51 7.45 15.70
C ALA A 211 -12.06 7.65 16.18
N THR A 212 -11.85 7.96 17.47
CA THR A 212 -10.51 8.10 18.06
C THR A 212 -9.73 6.79 18.01
N ARG A 213 -10.36 5.66 18.35
CA ARG A 213 -9.73 4.32 18.27
C ARG A 213 -9.39 3.93 16.83
N ALA A 214 -10.29 4.20 15.88
CA ALA A 214 -10.06 3.94 14.47
C ALA A 214 -8.91 4.80 13.91
N PHE A 215 -8.86 6.09 14.28
CA PHE A 215 -7.77 6.99 13.92
C PHE A 215 -6.43 6.52 14.51
N GLU A 216 -6.41 6.14 15.79
CA GLU A 216 -5.22 5.60 16.46
C GLU A 216 -4.70 4.34 15.77
N ALA A 217 -5.59 3.39 15.44
CA ALA A 217 -5.22 2.18 14.70
C ALA A 217 -4.67 2.51 13.31
N GLY A 218 -5.31 3.43 12.57
CA GLY A 218 -4.87 3.85 11.24
C GLY A 218 -3.49 4.52 11.24
N VAL A 219 -3.25 5.45 12.18
CA VAL A 219 -1.94 6.11 12.31
C VAL A 219 -0.87 5.13 12.76
N ARG A 220 -1.17 4.20 13.68
CA ARG A 220 -0.22 3.14 14.07
C ARG A 220 0.19 2.27 12.90
N ALA A 221 -0.76 1.82 12.07
CA ALA A 221 -0.45 1.03 10.88
C ALA A 221 0.49 1.77 9.91
N VAL A 222 0.23 3.06 9.66
CA VAL A 222 1.12 3.90 8.82
C VAL A 222 2.50 4.06 9.44
N LEU A 223 2.60 4.22 10.75
CA LEU A 223 3.88 4.32 11.45
C LEU A 223 4.69 3.02 11.36
N ASP A 224 4.03 1.87 11.50
CA ASP A 224 4.66 0.56 11.35
C ASP A 224 5.18 0.37 9.91
N ASP A 225 4.40 0.76 8.90
CA ASP A 225 4.80 0.72 7.50
C ASP A 225 6.00 1.64 7.22
N VAL A 226 6.01 2.87 7.75
CA VAL A 226 7.15 3.81 7.59
C VAL A 226 8.40 3.27 8.29
N ASN A 227 8.27 2.68 9.47
CA ASN A 227 9.38 2.07 10.19
C ASN A 227 9.95 0.87 9.42
N ALA A 228 9.08 0.00 8.90
CA ALA A 228 9.48 -1.14 8.08
C ALA A 228 10.15 -0.71 6.76
N ALA A 229 9.60 0.29 6.08
CA ALA A 229 10.18 0.86 4.87
C ALA A 229 11.56 1.47 5.14
N SER A 230 11.70 2.22 6.23
CA SER A 230 12.98 2.82 6.63
C SER A 230 14.02 1.73 6.98
N ALA A 231 13.62 0.67 7.70
CA ALA A 231 14.53 -0.45 7.99
C ALA A 231 15.05 -1.11 6.70
N ARG A 232 14.17 -1.33 5.70
CA ARG A 232 14.58 -1.85 4.39
C ARG A 232 15.48 -0.88 3.63
N MET A 233 15.23 0.42 3.71
CA MET A 233 16.10 1.44 3.08
C MET A 233 17.49 1.45 3.72
N ASP A 234 17.61 1.28 5.03
CA ASP A 234 18.92 1.15 5.70
C ASP A 234 19.68 -0.09 5.22
N GLU A 235 19.00 -1.24 5.17
CA GLU A 235 19.59 -2.48 4.70
C GLU A 235 20.06 -2.35 3.23
N LEU A 236 19.21 -1.81 2.36
CA LEU A 236 19.56 -1.58 0.96
C LEU A 236 20.72 -0.60 0.81
N SER A 237 20.73 0.46 1.62
CA SER A 237 21.82 1.45 1.64
C SER A 237 23.14 0.83 2.10
N ALA A 238 23.11 -0.09 3.08
CA ALA A 238 24.31 -0.80 3.52
C ALA A 238 24.84 -1.72 2.42
N ARG A 239 23.96 -2.52 1.79
CA ARG A 239 24.31 -3.39 0.67
C ARG A 239 24.87 -2.62 -0.53
N LEU A 240 24.26 -1.50 -0.91
CA LEU A 240 24.76 -0.67 -2.01
C LEU A 240 26.15 -0.07 -1.73
N ARG A 241 26.47 0.24 -0.46
CA ARG A 241 27.84 0.66 -0.09
C ARG A 241 28.83 -0.50 -0.22
N GLU A 242 28.47 -1.68 0.27
CA GLU A 242 29.29 -2.88 0.12
C GLU A 242 29.55 -3.22 -1.36
N ASP A 243 28.50 -3.21 -2.19
CA ASP A 243 28.59 -3.43 -3.63
C ASP A 243 29.45 -2.36 -4.33
N ALA A 244 29.32 -1.09 -3.92
CA ALA A 244 30.13 0.00 -4.44
C ALA A 244 31.61 -0.16 -4.06
N ASP A 245 31.90 -0.53 -2.81
CA ASP A 245 33.27 -0.77 -2.34
C ASP A 245 33.91 -1.96 -3.07
N ALA A 246 33.18 -3.06 -3.24
CA ALA A 246 33.64 -4.22 -4.01
C ALA A 246 33.86 -3.88 -5.50
N THR A 247 32.96 -3.08 -6.09
CA THR A 247 33.11 -2.60 -7.48
C THR A 247 34.37 -1.75 -7.63
N ARG A 248 34.64 -0.87 -6.66
CA ARG A 248 35.85 -0.03 -6.65
C ARG A 248 37.12 -0.86 -6.53
N GLU A 249 37.14 -1.87 -5.65
CA GLU A 249 38.28 -2.78 -5.51
C GLU A 249 38.52 -3.57 -6.80
N GLY A 250 37.46 -4.10 -7.43
CA GLY A 250 37.58 -4.79 -8.71
C GLY A 250 38.06 -3.89 -9.85
N ALA A 251 37.63 -2.63 -9.86
CA ALA A 251 38.09 -1.64 -10.83
C ALA A 251 39.57 -1.27 -10.62
N ASP A 252 40.01 -1.07 -9.37
CA ASP A 252 41.42 -0.82 -9.06
C ASP A 252 42.31 -2.00 -9.44
N GLY A 253 41.88 -3.23 -9.13
CA GLY A 253 42.55 -4.45 -9.56
C GLY A 253 42.67 -4.55 -11.09
N SER A 254 41.60 -4.22 -11.81
CA SER A 254 41.60 -4.18 -13.28
C SER A 254 42.55 -3.11 -13.84
N ALA A 255 42.60 -1.93 -13.22
CA ALA A 255 43.51 -0.85 -13.60
C ALA A 255 44.98 -1.26 -13.42
N LYS A 256 45.29 -1.95 -12.30
CA LYS A 256 46.63 -2.47 -12.02
C LYS A 256 47.04 -3.54 -13.03
N LEU A 257 46.19 -4.54 -13.29
CA LEU A 257 46.45 -5.57 -14.30
C LEU A 257 46.64 -4.97 -15.70
N ALA A 258 45.87 -3.94 -16.06
CA ALA A 258 46.03 -3.24 -17.33
C ALA A 258 47.38 -2.50 -17.41
N ALA A 259 47.85 -1.92 -16.30
CA ALA A 259 49.18 -1.28 -16.23
C ALA A 259 50.31 -2.30 -16.38
N GLU A 260 50.25 -3.43 -15.68
CA GLU A 260 51.22 -4.53 -15.80
C GLU A 260 51.25 -5.09 -17.23
N THR A 261 50.08 -5.33 -17.82
CA THR A 261 49.94 -5.81 -19.21
C THR A 261 50.55 -4.81 -20.20
N THR A 262 50.35 -3.50 -19.98
CA THR A 262 50.98 -2.46 -20.82
C THR A 262 52.51 -2.58 -20.79
N GLY A 263 53.09 -2.82 -19.62
CA GLY A 263 54.52 -3.05 -19.47
C GLY A 263 55.01 -4.29 -20.23
N HIS A 264 54.28 -5.41 -20.14
CA HIS A 264 54.60 -6.62 -20.90
C HIS A 264 54.55 -6.41 -22.41
N VAL A 265 53.52 -5.70 -22.88
CA VAL A 265 53.35 -5.39 -24.30
C VAL A 265 54.45 -4.45 -24.82
N GLN A 266 54.88 -3.48 -24.01
CA GLN A 266 56.04 -2.64 -24.36
C GLN A 266 57.32 -3.47 -24.49
N SER A 267 57.53 -4.45 -23.60
CA SER A 267 58.67 -5.37 -23.73
C SER A 267 58.60 -6.20 -25.02
N VAL A 268 57.41 -6.66 -25.43
CA VAL A 268 57.22 -7.36 -26.70
C VAL A 268 57.55 -6.45 -27.89
N ALA A 269 57.10 -5.18 -27.86
CA ALA A 269 57.42 -4.22 -28.91
C ALA A 269 58.93 -3.97 -29.03
N SER A 270 59.64 -3.82 -27.91
CA SER A 270 61.10 -3.69 -27.88
C SER A 270 61.80 -4.94 -28.43
N ALA A 271 61.35 -6.13 -28.03
CA ALA A 271 61.91 -7.39 -28.53
C ALA A 271 61.70 -7.55 -30.04
N ALA A 272 60.55 -7.11 -30.57
CA ALA A 272 60.30 -7.09 -32.00
C ALA A 272 61.23 -6.10 -32.74
N GLN A 273 61.50 -4.93 -32.17
CA GLN A 273 62.47 -3.99 -32.74
C GLN A 273 63.90 -4.54 -32.76
N GLU A 274 64.33 -5.23 -31.70
CA GLU A 274 65.63 -5.91 -31.65
C GLU A 274 65.71 -7.05 -32.68
N LEU A 275 64.65 -7.84 -32.84
CA LEU A 275 64.55 -8.87 -33.87
C LEU A 275 64.63 -8.27 -35.28
N ALA A 276 63.95 -7.16 -35.55
CA ALA A 276 64.00 -6.47 -36.83
C ALA A 276 65.44 -6.01 -37.17
N ALA A 277 66.16 -5.48 -36.17
CA ALA A 277 67.56 -5.10 -36.34
C ALA A 277 68.47 -6.31 -36.64
N SER A 278 68.25 -7.43 -35.94
CA SER A 278 68.97 -8.69 -36.17
C SER A 278 68.71 -9.25 -37.57
N ILE A 279 67.45 -9.27 -38.02
CA ILE A 279 67.06 -9.71 -39.36
C ILE A 279 67.73 -8.85 -40.44
N ALA A 280 67.78 -7.53 -40.24
CA ALA A 280 68.45 -6.63 -41.17
C ALA A 280 69.97 -6.89 -41.26
N GLU A 281 70.61 -7.25 -40.15
CA GLU A 281 72.03 -7.61 -40.12
C GLU A 281 72.31 -8.96 -40.78
N VAL A 282 71.48 -9.98 -40.54
CA VAL A 282 71.59 -11.26 -41.23
C VAL A 282 71.37 -11.10 -42.73
N SER A 283 70.41 -10.27 -43.14
CA SER A 283 70.17 -9.96 -44.56
C SER A 283 71.41 -9.36 -45.24
N ARG A 284 72.08 -8.39 -44.60
CA ARG A 284 73.37 -7.84 -45.08
C ARG A 284 74.47 -8.89 -45.15
N THR A 285 74.51 -9.81 -44.19
CA THR A 285 75.49 -10.91 -44.15
C THR A 285 75.28 -11.87 -45.32
N LEU A 286 74.02 -12.18 -45.67
CA LEU A 286 73.67 -13.03 -46.81
C LEU A 286 74.00 -12.37 -48.16
N GLU A 287 73.83 -11.06 -48.29
CA GLU A 287 74.29 -10.31 -49.47
C GLU A 287 75.82 -10.40 -49.63
N GLY A 288 76.57 -10.26 -48.53
CA GLY A 288 78.02 -10.46 -48.53
C GLY A 288 78.42 -11.90 -48.89
N ALA A 289 77.67 -12.90 -48.44
CA ALA A 289 77.91 -14.30 -48.80
C ALA A 289 77.68 -14.57 -50.30
N ASP A 290 76.66 -13.98 -50.92
CA ASP A 290 76.43 -14.10 -52.37
C ASP A 290 77.58 -13.48 -53.18
N ASP A 291 78.13 -12.33 -52.75
CA ASP A 291 79.30 -11.72 -53.40
C ASP A 291 80.56 -12.61 -53.30
N ILE A 292 80.83 -13.16 -52.12
CA ILE A 292 81.97 -14.08 -51.89
C ILE A 292 81.82 -15.32 -52.76
N SER A 293 80.63 -15.93 -52.78
CA SER A 293 80.37 -17.11 -53.60
C SER A 293 80.48 -16.80 -55.10
N ARG A 294 80.00 -15.66 -55.56
CA ARG A 294 80.18 -15.22 -56.96
C ARG A 294 81.67 -15.15 -57.33
N ARG A 295 82.47 -14.47 -56.51
CA ARG A 295 83.91 -14.36 -56.73
C ARG A 295 84.60 -15.73 -56.71
N ALA A 296 84.24 -16.61 -55.78
CA ALA A 296 84.80 -17.96 -55.71
C ALA A 296 84.47 -18.77 -56.97
N ALA A 297 83.25 -18.64 -57.53
CA ALA A 297 82.87 -19.29 -58.78
C ALA A 297 83.71 -18.78 -59.97
N GLU A 298 83.94 -17.46 -60.05
CA GLU A 298 84.80 -16.86 -61.06
C GLU A 298 86.24 -17.36 -60.94
N GLU A 299 86.79 -17.44 -59.73
CA GLU A 299 88.14 -17.96 -59.51
C GLU A 299 88.28 -19.44 -59.87
N ALA A 300 87.30 -20.27 -59.48
CA ALA A 300 87.26 -21.68 -59.87
C ALA A 300 87.18 -21.85 -61.40
N GLY A 301 86.38 -21.01 -62.06
CA GLY A 301 86.28 -20.98 -63.53
C GLY A 301 87.61 -20.63 -64.20
N ARG A 302 88.30 -19.59 -63.74
CA ARG A 302 89.64 -19.22 -64.26
C ARG A 302 90.66 -20.34 -64.04
N ALA A 303 90.69 -20.95 -62.86
CA ALA A 303 91.57 -22.07 -62.57
C ALA A 303 91.26 -23.27 -63.48
N GLY A 304 89.99 -23.50 -63.81
CA GLY A 304 89.56 -24.53 -64.74
C GLY A 304 90.12 -24.31 -66.15
N VAL A 305 90.03 -23.07 -66.65
CA VAL A 305 90.66 -22.68 -67.93
C VAL A 305 92.17 -22.91 -67.91
N SER A 306 92.86 -22.51 -66.83
CA SER A 306 94.31 -22.76 -66.71
C SER A 306 94.69 -24.25 -66.71
N MET A 307 93.84 -25.13 -66.16
CA MET A 307 94.07 -26.58 -66.24
C MET A 307 93.85 -27.13 -67.65
N GLN A 308 92.89 -26.58 -68.39
CA GLN A 308 92.69 -26.93 -69.80
C GLN A 308 93.89 -26.51 -70.66
N ASP A 309 94.40 -25.28 -70.45
CA ASP A 309 95.59 -24.78 -71.14
C ASP A 309 96.83 -25.63 -70.81
N LEU A 310 96.99 -26.05 -69.54
CA LEU A 310 98.07 -26.94 -69.13
C LEU A 310 97.98 -28.31 -69.80
N ASN A 311 96.78 -28.89 -69.88
CA ASN A 311 96.57 -30.18 -70.55
C ASN A 311 96.87 -30.07 -72.05
N GLN A 312 96.46 -28.99 -72.70
CA GLN A 312 96.77 -28.73 -74.11
C GLN A 312 98.30 -28.61 -74.34
N ALA A 313 98.99 -27.82 -73.53
CA ALA A 313 100.45 -27.69 -73.62
C ALA A 313 101.18 -29.01 -73.35
N ALA A 314 100.69 -29.82 -72.40
CA ALA A 314 101.26 -31.13 -72.12
C ALA A 314 101.11 -32.10 -73.31
N ARG A 315 99.95 -32.11 -73.98
CA ARG A 315 99.72 -32.91 -75.21
C ARG A 315 100.64 -32.50 -76.35
N GLU A 316 100.89 -31.20 -76.54
CA GLU A 316 101.85 -30.72 -77.54
C GLU A 316 103.27 -31.23 -77.24
N ILE A 317 103.66 -31.29 -75.97
CA ILE A 317 104.94 -31.90 -75.57
C ILE A 317 104.94 -33.42 -75.82
N GLU A 318 103.82 -34.11 -75.61
CA GLU A 318 103.67 -35.53 -75.91
C GLU A 318 103.92 -35.82 -77.40
N ASP A 319 103.35 -35.01 -78.29
CA ASP A 319 103.52 -35.13 -79.74
C ASP A 319 104.98 -34.90 -80.15
N ILE A 320 105.66 -33.93 -79.55
CA ILE A 320 107.10 -33.71 -79.75
C ILE A 320 107.91 -34.91 -79.24
N ALA A 321 107.58 -35.46 -78.06
CA ALA A 321 108.29 -36.61 -77.50
C ALA A 321 108.14 -37.87 -78.37
N LYS A 322 106.95 -38.09 -78.95
CA LYS A 322 106.71 -39.16 -79.94
C LYS A 322 107.56 -38.97 -81.19
N LEU A 323 107.58 -37.77 -81.76
CA LEU A 323 108.43 -37.47 -82.92
C LEU A 323 109.91 -37.73 -82.63
N VAL A 324 110.43 -37.34 -81.46
CA VAL A 324 111.82 -37.61 -81.08
C VAL A 324 112.07 -39.11 -80.88
N ALA A 325 111.10 -39.85 -80.33
CA ALA A 325 111.19 -41.31 -80.22
C ALA A 325 111.27 -41.97 -81.62
N ASP A 326 110.45 -41.53 -82.57
CA ASP A 326 110.47 -42.01 -83.96
C ASP A 326 111.81 -41.71 -84.64
N ILE A 327 112.36 -40.51 -84.43
CA ILE A 327 113.70 -40.13 -84.93
C ILE A 327 114.79 -41.01 -84.29
N ALA A 328 114.69 -41.30 -83.00
CA ALA A 328 115.63 -42.17 -82.30
C ALA A 328 115.57 -43.60 -82.85
N GLU A 329 114.38 -44.15 -83.10
CA GLU A 329 114.19 -45.46 -83.71
C GLU A 329 114.77 -45.51 -85.13
N GLN A 330 114.50 -44.51 -85.97
CA GLN A 330 115.11 -44.39 -87.30
C GLN A 330 116.63 -44.31 -87.23
N THR A 331 117.17 -43.53 -86.28
CA THR A 331 118.62 -43.41 -86.06
C THR A 331 119.23 -44.73 -85.61
N ASN A 332 118.54 -45.49 -84.76
CA ASN A 332 118.95 -46.83 -84.33
C ASN A 332 119.03 -47.80 -85.51
N LEU A 333 118.02 -47.79 -86.40
CA LEU A 333 118.00 -48.60 -87.62
C LEU A 333 119.13 -48.22 -88.59
N LEU A 334 119.39 -46.92 -88.76
CA LEU A 334 120.52 -46.42 -89.56
C LEU A 334 121.87 -46.86 -88.97
N ALA A 335 122.03 -46.75 -87.65
CA ALA A 335 123.24 -47.18 -86.94
C ALA A 335 123.44 -48.70 -87.01
N LEU A 336 122.36 -49.49 -86.95
CA LEU A 336 122.40 -50.93 -87.15
C LEU A 336 122.85 -51.30 -88.57
N ASN A 337 122.28 -50.66 -89.59
CA ASN A 337 122.71 -50.84 -90.97
C ASN A 337 124.18 -50.46 -91.17
N ALA A 338 124.62 -49.35 -90.56
CA ALA A 338 126.02 -48.92 -90.57
C ALA A 338 126.95 -49.94 -89.88
N THR A 339 126.51 -50.55 -88.77
CA THR A 339 127.25 -51.60 -88.06
C THR A 339 127.39 -52.86 -88.92
N ILE A 340 126.33 -53.25 -89.65
CA ILE A 340 126.36 -54.38 -90.59
C ILE A 340 127.36 -54.12 -91.72
N GLU A 341 127.33 -52.93 -92.34
CA GLU A 341 128.24 -52.59 -93.43
C GLU A 341 129.70 -52.46 -92.93
N ALA A 342 129.90 -51.95 -91.71
CA ALA A 342 131.22 -51.93 -91.07
C ALA A 342 131.79 -53.34 -90.86
N ALA A 343 130.95 -54.30 -90.43
CA ALA A 343 131.35 -55.70 -90.29
C ALA A 343 131.67 -56.34 -91.66
N ARG A 344 130.95 -55.95 -92.71
CA ARG A 344 131.16 -56.41 -94.09
C ARG A 344 132.50 -55.93 -94.67
N ALA A 345 132.96 -54.75 -94.27
CA ALA A 345 134.25 -54.17 -94.68
C ALA A 345 135.48 -54.76 -93.95
N GLY A 346 135.29 -55.67 -92.98
CA GLY A 346 136.39 -56.35 -92.28
C GLY A 346 137.28 -55.40 -91.47
N GLU A 347 138.60 -55.55 -91.56
CA GLU A 347 139.57 -54.74 -90.80
C GLU A 347 139.49 -53.23 -91.11
N ALA A 348 139.13 -52.86 -92.34
CA ALA A 348 139.01 -51.45 -92.75
C ALA A 348 137.78 -50.75 -92.11
N GLY A 349 136.79 -51.51 -91.63
CA GLY A 349 135.55 -50.99 -91.05
C GLY A 349 135.58 -50.77 -89.53
N LYS A 350 136.65 -51.17 -88.83
CA LYS A 350 136.70 -51.15 -87.34
C LYS A 350 136.39 -49.80 -86.70
N GLY A 351 136.96 -48.71 -87.23
CA GLY A 351 136.69 -47.36 -86.72
C GLY A 351 135.24 -46.92 -86.94
N PHE A 352 134.65 -47.30 -88.08
CA PHE A 352 133.25 -47.03 -88.40
C PHE A 352 132.29 -47.85 -87.55
N ALA A 353 132.65 -49.11 -87.23
CA ALA A 353 131.88 -49.97 -86.33
C ALA A 353 131.76 -49.38 -84.91
N VAL A 354 132.82 -48.76 -84.38
CA VAL A 354 132.78 -48.10 -83.07
C VAL A 354 131.82 -46.91 -83.08
N VAL A 355 131.91 -46.05 -84.10
CA VAL A 355 131.00 -44.90 -84.25
C VAL A 355 129.56 -45.36 -84.41
N ALA A 356 129.30 -46.38 -85.24
CA ALA A 356 127.97 -46.94 -85.43
C ALA A 356 127.39 -47.52 -84.12
N SER A 357 128.21 -48.21 -83.32
CA SER A 357 127.80 -48.71 -82.00
C SER A 357 127.50 -47.59 -81.01
N GLU A 358 128.28 -46.50 -81.02
CA GLU A 358 128.05 -45.34 -80.15
C GLU A 358 126.75 -44.60 -80.54
N VAL A 359 126.53 -44.37 -81.84
CA VAL A 359 125.28 -43.78 -82.36
C VAL A 359 124.08 -44.66 -81.99
N LYS A 360 124.23 -46.00 -82.08
CA LYS A 360 123.20 -46.94 -81.66
C LYS A 360 122.85 -46.79 -80.17
N ALA A 361 123.87 -46.72 -79.31
CA ALA A 361 123.68 -46.55 -77.87
C ALA A 361 123.02 -45.21 -77.52
N LEU A 362 123.41 -44.12 -78.20
CA LEU A 362 122.77 -42.81 -78.03
C LEU A 362 121.30 -42.84 -78.49
N ALA A 363 120.99 -43.54 -79.58
CA ALA A 363 119.63 -43.71 -80.07
C ALA A 363 118.76 -44.49 -79.06
N ASP A 364 119.26 -45.61 -78.53
CA ASP A 364 118.59 -46.39 -77.48
C ASP A 364 118.37 -45.56 -76.20
N GLN A 365 119.37 -44.77 -75.79
CA GLN A 365 119.25 -43.88 -74.63
C GLN A 365 118.22 -42.76 -74.88
N THR A 366 118.17 -42.22 -76.10
CA THR A 366 117.20 -41.19 -76.50
C THR A 366 115.78 -41.76 -76.48
N ALA A 367 115.54 -42.94 -77.06
CA ALA A 367 114.24 -43.61 -77.03
C ALA A 367 113.77 -43.91 -75.59
N LYS A 368 114.69 -44.32 -74.71
CA LYS A 368 114.38 -44.52 -73.29
C LYS A 368 114.04 -43.21 -72.58
N ALA A 369 114.77 -42.13 -72.87
CA ALA A 369 114.52 -40.82 -72.30
C ALA A 369 113.17 -40.24 -72.75
N THR A 370 112.83 -40.34 -74.04
CA THR A 370 111.51 -39.91 -74.55
C THR A 370 110.38 -40.75 -73.98
N GLY A 371 110.54 -42.06 -73.84
CA GLY A 371 109.55 -42.92 -73.16
C GLY A 371 109.28 -42.49 -71.70
N ASN A 372 110.34 -42.12 -70.97
CA ASN A 372 110.18 -41.56 -69.62
C ASN A 372 109.48 -40.19 -69.63
N ILE A 373 109.75 -39.33 -70.62
CA ILE A 373 109.08 -38.04 -70.78
C ILE A 373 107.59 -38.26 -71.07
N SER A 374 107.23 -39.14 -71.99
CA SER A 374 105.83 -39.46 -72.30
C SER A 374 105.08 -39.95 -71.05
N ALA A 375 105.67 -40.86 -70.26
CA ALA A 375 105.05 -41.32 -69.01
C ALA A 375 104.86 -40.19 -67.99
N LYS A 376 105.74 -39.18 -67.96
CA LYS A 376 105.58 -37.99 -67.11
C LYS A 376 104.50 -37.05 -67.63
N ILE A 377 104.40 -36.87 -68.95
CA ILE A 377 103.36 -36.07 -69.58
C ILE A 377 101.98 -36.69 -69.35
N GLU A 378 101.82 -38.00 -69.52
CA GLU A 378 100.58 -38.72 -69.20
C GLU A 378 100.15 -38.47 -67.73
N ALA A 379 101.10 -38.53 -66.79
CA ALA A 379 100.84 -38.24 -65.39
C ALA A 379 100.42 -36.77 -65.15
N VAL A 380 101.02 -35.82 -65.87
CA VAL A 380 100.64 -34.39 -65.80
C VAL A 380 99.25 -34.16 -66.38
N CYS A 381 98.92 -34.74 -67.54
CA CYS A 381 97.59 -34.67 -68.13
C CYS A 381 96.53 -35.25 -67.20
N ALA A 382 96.78 -36.44 -66.63
CA ALA A 382 95.86 -37.06 -65.68
C ALA A 382 95.66 -36.20 -64.41
N ALA A 383 96.71 -35.57 -63.90
CA ALA A 383 96.62 -34.65 -62.77
C ALA A 383 95.84 -33.37 -63.12
N ALA A 384 96.05 -32.80 -64.31
CA ALA A 384 95.32 -31.64 -64.80
C ALA A 384 93.82 -31.95 -64.99
N ASP A 385 93.48 -33.11 -65.55
CA ASP A 385 92.09 -33.58 -65.69
C ASP A 385 91.44 -33.79 -64.31
N GLY A 386 92.16 -34.41 -63.37
CA GLY A 386 91.70 -34.56 -61.99
C GLY A 386 91.44 -33.22 -61.30
N ALA A 387 92.33 -32.25 -61.49
CA ALA A 387 92.17 -30.88 -60.97
C ALA A 387 90.99 -30.16 -61.62
N SER A 388 90.82 -30.26 -62.94
CA SER A 388 89.68 -29.69 -63.65
C SER A 388 88.35 -30.28 -63.16
N ALA A 389 88.27 -31.59 -62.94
CA ALA A 389 87.08 -32.24 -62.40
C ALA A 389 86.79 -31.79 -60.96
N ALA A 390 87.82 -31.58 -60.14
CA ALA A 390 87.66 -31.03 -58.79
C ALA A 390 87.14 -29.59 -58.82
N LEU A 391 87.64 -28.75 -59.73
CA LEU A 391 87.19 -27.37 -59.90
C LEU A 391 85.74 -27.27 -60.38
N SER A 392 85.28 -28.15 -61.28
CA SER A 392 83.86 -28.23 -61.65
C SER A 392 82.97 -28.56 -60.44
N ARG A 393 83.34 -29.56 -59.63
CA ARG A 393 82.59 -29.88 -58.41
C ARG A 393 82.57 -28.72 -57.40
N ILE A 394 83.68 -28.00 -57.26
CA ILE A 394 83.74 -26.77 -56.45
C ILE A 394 82.75 -25.73 -56.99
N GLY A 395 82.69 -25.53 -58.30
CA GLY A 395 81.72 -24.63 -58.93
C GLY A 395 80.26 -25.02 -58.66
N GLU A 396 79.94 -26.32 -58.72
CA GLU A 396 78.61 -26.85 -58.37
C GLU A 396 78.27 -26.56 -56.90
N THR A 397 79.17 -26.89 -55.96
CA THR A 397 78.98 -26.60 -54.53
C THR A 397 78.79 -25.11 -54.27
N ILE A 398 79.53 -24.24 -54.97
CA ILE A 398 79.36 -22.79 -54.83
C ILE A 398 77.97 -22.34 -55.29
N GLN A 399 77.42 -22.94 -56.36
CA GLN A 399 76.05 -22.64 -56.78
C GLN A 399 75.00 -23.11 -55.78
N GLU A 400 75.17 -24.29 -55.19
CA GLU A 400 74.29 -24.78 -54.12
C GLU A 400 74.28 -23.80 -52.93
N VAL A 401 75.46 -23.29 -52.54
CA VAL A 401 75.58 -22.27 -51.48
C VAL A 401 74.82 -21.00 -51.87
N ARG A 402 74.94 -20.51 -53.11
CA ARG A 402 74.21 -19.32 -53.58
C ARG A 402 72.70 -19.52 -53.56
N GLN A 403 72.22 -20.69 -54.00
CA GLN A 403 70.81 -21.01 -53.96
C GLN A 403 70.28 -21.05 -52.52
N ALA A 404 71.03 -21.67 -51.59
CA ALA A 404 70.69 -21.69 -50.17
C ALA A 404 70.66 -20.29 -49.56
N SER A 405 71.64 -19.43 -49.88
CA SER A 405 71.65 -18.03 -49.45
C SER A 405 70.49 -17.23 -50.04
N GLY A 406 70.06 -17.53 -51.26
CA GLY A 406 68.85 -16.96 -51.87
C GLY A 406 67.59 -17.32 -51.09
N SER A 407 67.34 -18.61 -50.86
CA SER A 407 66.19 -19.07 -50.07
C SER A 407 66.18 -18.51 -48.65
N ALA A 408 67.36 -18.39 -48.02
CA ALA A 408 67.49 -17.78 -46.70
C ALA A 408 67.08 -16.30 -46.72
N ARG A 409 67.51 -15.52 -47.73
CA ARG A 409 67.10 -14.10 -47.87
C ARG A 409 65.59 -13.95 -47.99
N ASP A 410 64.94 -14.81 -48.79
CA ASP A 410 63.49 -14.76 -48.96
C ASP A 410 62.77 -15.04 -47.62
N SER A 411 63.26 -16.03 -46.85
CA SER A 411 62.72 -16.34 -45.51
C SER A 411 62.93 -15.19 -44.51
N PHE A 412 64.09 -14.52 -44.53
CA PHE A 412 64.35 -13.37 -43.67
C PHE A 412 63.51 -12.15 -44.06
N ALA A 413 63.21 -11.94 -45.34
CA ALA A 413 62.30 -10.90 -45.78
C ALA A 413 60.87 -11.13 -45.25
N GLU A 414 60.38 -12.38 -45.27
CA GLU A 414 59.09 -12.74 -44.68
C GLU A 414 59.10 -12.55 -43.15
N GLN A 415 60.16 -12.98 -42.46
CA GLN A 415 60.33 -12.75 -41.03
C GLN A 415 60.35 -11.26 -40.66
N SER A 416 60.95 -10.41 -41.51
CA SER A 416 60.94 -8.96 -41.29
C SER A 416 59.51 -8.42 -41.29
N GLY A 417 58.69 -8.83 -42.25
CA GLY A 417 57.28 -8.42 -42.33
C GLY A 417 56.46 -8.89 -41.12
N ALA A 418 56.66 -10.14 -40.69
CA ALA A 418 56.02 -10.68 -39.49
C ALA A 418 56.46 -9.93 -38.21
N THR A 419 57.73 -9.56 -38.11
CA THR A 419 58.27 -8.83 -36.96
C THR A 419 57.71 -7.41 -36.89
N ASP A 420 57.58 -6.73 -38.02
CA ASP A 420 56.92 -5.42 -38.11
C ASP A 420 55.43 -5.51 -37.71
N GLU A 421 54.75 -6.60 -38.06
CA GLU A 421 53.37 -6.84 -37.65
C GLU A 421 53.24 -7.08 -36.15
N ILE A 422 54.15 -7.85 -35.55
CA ILE A 422 54.22 -8.04 -34.08
C ILE A 422 54.40 -6.69 -33.38
N ALA A 423 55.31 -5.83 -33.87
CA ALA A 423 55.54 -4.51 -33.30
C ALA A 423 54.28 -3.62 -33.37
N ARG A 424 53.55 -3.64 -34.50
CA ARG A 424 52.26 -2.93 -34.65
C ARG A 424 51.20 -3.47 -33.70
N LEU A 425 51.01 -4.79 -33.65
CA LEU A 425 50.02 -5.44 -32.77
C LEU A 425 50.32 -5.17 -31.29
N ALA A 426 51.59 -5.12 -30.91
CA ALA A 426 51.98 -4.72 -29.56
C ALA A 426 51.60 -3.25 -29.30
N SER A 427 51.84 -2.33 -30.24
CA SER A 427 51.41 -0.93 -30.07
C SER A 427 49.88 -0.80 -29.89
N ASP A 428 49.09 -1.51 -30.69
CA ASP A 428 47.63 -1.51 -30.60
C ASP A 428 47.12 -2.13 -29.29
N ALA A 429 47.78 -3.21 -28.84
CA ALA A 429 47.49 -3.83 -27.56
C ALA A 429 47.77 -2.86 -26.39
N ALA A 430 48.88 -2.11 -26.42
CA ALA A 430 49.19 -1.10 -25.41
C ALA A 430 48.17 0.05 -25.41
N GLY A 431 47.70 0.46 -26.60
CA GLY A 431 46.60 1.42 -26.72
C GLY A 431 45.30 0.90 -26.11
N SER A 432 44.99 -0.39 -26.31
CA SER A 432 43.79 -1.04 -25.78
C SER A 432 43.85 -1.20 -24.25
N THR A 433 44.98 -1.61 -23.68
CA THR A 433 45.16 -1.69 -22.22
C THR A 433 45.08 -0.30 -21.56
N SER A 434 45.57 0.73 -22.24
CA SER A 434 45.40 2.12 -21.77
C SER A 434 43.93 2.53 -21.65
N LYS A 435 43.09 2.16 -22.64
CA LYS A 435 41.64 2.39 -22.59
C LYS A 435 40.97 1.60 -21.46
N VAL A 436 41.39 0.35 -21.20
CA VAL A 436 40.88 -0.44 -20.07
C VAL A 436 41.15 0.27 -18.73
N ARG A 437 42.34 0.84 -18.56
CA ARG A 437 42.68 1.62 -17.36
C ARG A 437 41.81 2.87 -17.20
N GLU A 438 41.54 3.58 -18.30
CA GLU A 438 40.62 4.73 -18.30
C GLU A 438 39.20 4.31 -17.88
N ARG A 439 38.66 3.23 -18.48
CA ARG A 439 37.35 2.67 -18.10
C ARG A 439 37.29 2.23 -16.64
N ALA A 440 38.36 1.61 -16.13
CA ALA A 440 38.44 1.26 -14.71
C ALA A 440 38.37 2.51 -13.81
N SER A 441 39.02 3.61 -14.20
CA SER A 441 38.91 4.89 -13.48
C SER A 441 37.48 5.44 -13.49
N GLU A 442 36.78 5.37 -14.63
CA GLU A 442 35.37 5.76 -14.74
C GLU A 442 34.45 4.91 -13.84
N VAL A 443 34.68 3.60 -13.78
CA VAL A 443 33.94 2.66 -12.91
C VAL A 443 34.20 2.98 -11.44
N THR A 444 35.46 3.23 -11.05
CA THR A 444 35.80 3.69 -9.69
C THR A 444 35.06 4.97 -9.32
N ALA A 445 34.99 5.95 -10.23
CA ALA A 445 34.24 7.18 -10.00
C ALA A 445 32.73 6.93 -9.90
N ALA A 446 32.17 6.02 -10.70
CA ALA A 446 30.77 5.63 -10.62
C ALA A 446 30.42 4.93 -9.31
N ALA A 447 31.26 3.99 -8.87
CA ALA A 447 31.14 3.34 -7.58
C ALA A 447 31.18 4.36 -6.42
N GLY A 448 32.08 5.35 -6.49
CA GLY A 448 32.12 6.46 -5.53
C GLY A 448 30.80 7.25 -5.45
N ARG A 449 30.14 7.50 -6.58
CA ARG A 449 28.81 8.14 -6.60
C ARG A 449 27.74 7.25 -5.99
N THR A 450 27.76 5.94 -6.26
CA THR A 450 26.84 4.97 -5.64
C THR A 450 27.00 4.91 -4.13
N ALA A 451 28.24 4.87 -3.62
CA ALA A 451 28.52 4.90 -2.20
C ALA A 451 27.99 6.18 -1.53
N HIS A 452 28.17 7.34 -2.17
CA HIS A 452 27.62 8.61 -1.69
C HIS A 452 26.08 8.63 -1.67
N ALA A 453 25.43 8.21 -2.75
CA ALA A 453 23.97 8.14 -2.81
C ALA A 453 23.38 7.18 -1.75
N SER A 454 24.08 6.07 -1.49
CA SER A 454 23.72 5.12 -0.43
C SER A 454 23.90 5.72 0.96
N GLN A 455 24.82 6.68 1.12
CA GLN A 455 24.91 7.47 2.34
C GLN A 455 23.72 8.39 2.54
N GLU A 456 23.34 9.13 1.51
CA GLU A 456 22.17 10.00 1.54
C GLU A 456 20.87 9.23 1.82
N PHE A 457 20.71 8.03 1.25
CA PHE A 457 19.55 7.17 1.54
C PHE A 457 19.51 6.71 2.99
N GLY A 458 20.65 6.30 3.56
CA GLY A 458 20.74 5.96 4.97
C GLY A 458 20.37 7.13 5.89
N ASP A 459 20.85 8.33 5.58
CA ASP A 459 20.54 9.54 6.34
C ASP A 459 19.05 9.92 6.23
N ALA A 460 18.46 9.83 5.02
CA ALA A 460 17.04 10.08 4.80
C ALA A 460 16.15 9.08 5.55
N SER A 461 16.54 7.80 5.55
CA SER A 461 15.86 6.75 6.30
C SER A 461 15.94 6.95 7.82
N ALA A 462 17.09 7.37 8.35
CA ALA A 462 17.23 7.74 9.76
C ALA A 462 16.30 8.92 10.14
N ARG A 463 16.17 9.93 9.27
CA ARG A 463 15.24 11.04 9.46
C ARG A 463 13.77 10.61 9.43
N LEU A 464 13.40 9.68 8.55
CA LEU A 464 12.05 9.09 8.49
C LEU A 464 11.71 8.35 9.79
N ARG A 465 12.61 7.51 10.30
CA ARG A 465 12.42 6.84 11.61
C ARG A 465 12.26 7.84 12.74
N GLN A 466 13.05 8.90 12.77
CA GLN A 466 12.92 9.94 13.78
C GLN A 466 11.56 10.65 13.68
N ALA A 467 11.09 10.96 12.48
CA ALA A 467 9.79 11.58 12.26
C ALA A 467 8.63 10.65 12.66
N ALA A 468 8.71 9.37 12.31
CA ALA A 468 7.75 8.34 12.72
C ALA A 468 7.70 8.21 14.26
N GLY A 469 8.85 8.17 14.93
CA GLY A 469 8.91 8.14 16.40
C GLY A 469 8.28 9.37 17.05
N LYS A 470 8.51 10.57 16.49
CA LYS A 470 7.87 11.81 16.97
C LYS A 470 6.35 11.77 16.78
N LEU A 471 5.86 11.33 15.62
CA LEU A 471 4.44 11.22 15.33
C LEU A 471 3.75 10.17 16.21
N GLY A 472 4.41 9.04 16.49
CA GLY A 472 3.95 8.05 17.46
C GLY A 472 3.79 8.62 18.87
N ALA A 473 4.78 9.39 19.33
CA ALA A 473 4.70 10.06 20.63
C ALA A 473 3.58 11.13 20.69
N GLU A 474 3.32 11.86 19.60
CA GLU A 474 2.18 12.77 19.52
C GLU A 474 0.84 12.03 19.51
N LEU A 475 0.75 10.89 18.82
CA LEU A 475 -0.46 10.05 18.83
C LEU A 475 -0.79 9.57 20.24
N GLU A 476 0.20 9.08 20.99
CA GLU A 476 0.01 8.68 22.40
C GLU A 476 -0.42 9.85 23.30
N ARG A 477 0.05 11.07 23.03
CA ARG A 477 -0.41 12.26 23.76
C ARG A 477 -1.85 12.60 23.40
N PHE A 478 -2.22 12.51 22.12
CA PHE A 478 -3.57 12.76 21.64
C PHE A 478 -4.57 11.77 22.24
N THR A 479 -4.28 10.47 22.20
CA THR A 479 -5.19 9.43 22.70
C THR A 479 -5.39 9.50 24.21
N ARG A 480 -4.33 9.83 24.97
CA ARG A 480 -4.46 10.10 26.43
C ARG A 480 -5.35 11.30 26.73
N ARG A 481 -5.30 12.36 25.94
CA ARG A 481 -6.17 13.53 26.13
C ARG A 481 -7.61 13.22 25.72
N ALA A 482 -7.79 12.52 24.61
CA ALA A 482 -9.11 12.16 24.08
C ALA A 482 -9.84 11.13 24.98
N GLY A 483 -9.11 10.23 25.64
CA GLY A 483 -9.68 9.29 26.61
C GLY A 483 -9.87 9.84 28.03
N ALA A 484 -9.39 11.06 28.32
CA ALA A 484 -9.55 11.74 29.60
C ALA A 484 -10.65 12.82 29.59
N ALA A 485 -11.25 13.08 28.42
CA ALA A 485 -12.36 14.00 28.19
C ALA A 485 -13.64 13.19 27.97
#